data_AF-A0A9D4H659-F1
#
_entry.id   AF-A0A9D4H659-F1
#
_cell.length_a   1.000
_cell.length_b   1.000
_cell.length_c   1.000
_cell.angle_alpha   90.00
_cell.angle_beta   90.00
_cell.angle_gamma   90.00
#
_symmetry.space_group_name_H-M   'P 1'
#
loop_
_entity.id
_entity.type
_entity.pdbx_description
1 polymer ?
#
loop_
_entity_poly.entity_id
_entity_poly.type
_entity_poly.pdbx_seq_one_letter_code
_entity_poly.pdbx_strand_id
1 'polypeptide(L)'
;MVAHIDRVLLSLRILRRLVTFGFRDPSSSQEAMSFLNQVFIKLDTMLECRQSLWGNHKMLDKCEKMINILTKILLDCLEHHPICFMQFIQRALEFIVRYNFSQAGLLYERFTVNCFNLMKNILMCDSYRPNKHDTEPDSVKMQAHKIKLNFFTYDTLHEICQRLISQYFLLSHDDLFTWDHDPEEFCQEEVGDNYKYSLRPCTETLFISFFREFRLTLSSVLIKLVEASQGMCDVDNSMAILRKDAVYNAVGQAAFELFDEIDFDQWFSSTLLQELCNLHNNYRIIRRRVIWLCGRWVGVKLSANLRPSLYQVICPLLQPSEDLVVRLEAANTLKLDILS
;
A
#
# COMPACT_ATOMS: atom_id res chain seq x y z
N MET A 1 10.30 -18.29 32.12
CA MET A 1 10.46 -17.79 30.73
C MET A 1 9.47 -16.68 30.39
N VAL A 2 8.15 -16.92 30.45
CA VAL A 2 7.11 -15.92 30.09
C VAL A 2 7.25 -14.59 30.86
N ALA A 3 7.47 -14.65 32.18
CA ALA A 3 7.65 -13.44 33.01
C ALA A 3 8.90 -12.61 32.62
N HIS A 4 9.93 -13.24 32.07
CA HIS A 4 11.11 -12.51 31.57
C HIS A 4 10.80 -11.77 30.27
N ILE A 5 9.99 -12.38 29.40
CA ILE A 5 9.56 -11.74 28.14
C ILE A 5 8.67 -10.53 28.43
N ASP A 6 7.80 -10.62 29.43
CA ASP A 6 6.98 -9.46 29.83
C ASP A 6 7.82 -8.30 30.37
N ARG A 7 8.90 -8.60 31.11
CA ARG A 7 9.88 -7.58 31.51
C ARG A 7 10.61 -6.98 30.31
N VAL A 8 11.02 -7.80 29.33
CA VAL A 8 11.66 -7.32 28.10
C VAL A 8 10.72 -6.41 27.30
N LEU A 9 9.45 -6.79 27.15
CA LEU A 9 8.43 -5.97 26.48
C LEU A 9 8.26 -4.62 27.17
N LEU A 10 8.21 -4.59 28.50
CA LEU A 10 8.14 -3.35 29.27
C LEU A 10 9.39 -2.49 29.07
N SER A 11 10.58 -3.09 29.18
CA SER A 11 11.85 -2.38 28.93
C SER A 11 11.92 -1.79 27.53
N LEU A 12 11.50 -2.54 26.50
CA LEU A 12 11.46 -2.04 25.12
C LEU A 12 10.50 -0.86 24.96
N ARG A 13 9.35 -0.86 25.64
CA ARG A 13 8.42 0.28 25.63
C ARG A 13 9.02 1.52 26.29
N ILE A 14 9.76 1.34 27.38
CA ILE A 14 10.47 2.43 28.06
C ILE A 14 11.57 2.97 27.15
N LEU A 15 12.41 2.09 26.58
CA LEU A 15 13.49 2.49 25.67
C LEU A 15 12.97 3.19 24.42
N ARG A 16 11.85 2.72 23.84
CA ARG A 16 11.15 3.43 22.76
C ARG A 16 10.84 4.87 23.15
N ARG A 17 10.17 5.09 24.29
CA ARG A 17 9.84 6.44 24.76
C ARG A 17 11.08 7.28 25.05
N LEU A 18 12.13 6.68 25.62
CA LEU A 18 13.36 7.38 25.94
C LEU A 18 14.08 7.85 24.68
N VAL A 19 14.21 7.01 23.66
CA VAL A 19 14.89 7.39 22.41
C VAL A 19 14.06 8.40 21.62
N THR A 20 12.73 8.28 21.62
CA THR A 20 11.85 9.21 20.90
C THR A 20 11.72 10.57 21.60
N PHE A 21 11.56 10.61 22.92
CA PHE A 21 11.21 11.85 23.64
C PHE A 21 12.24 12.29 24.69
N GLY A 22 13.19 11.43 25.03
CA GLY A 22 14.22 11.73 26.05
C GLY A 22 15.45 12.43 25.49
N PHE A 23 15.66 12.42 24.17
CA PHE A 23 16.76 13.11 23.50
C PHE A 23 16.23 14.19 22.57
N ARG A 24 16.91 15.34 22.55
CA ARG A 24 16.67 16.37 21.53
C ARG A 24 17.24 15.98 20.16
N ASP A 25 18.41 15.34 20.17
CA ASP A 25 19.04 14.72 19.00
C ASP A 25 19.67 13.39 19.46
N PRO A 26 19.06 12.23 19.13
CA PRO A 26 19.60 10.92 19.50
C PRO A 26 21.00 10.66 18.95
N SER A 27 21.41 11.32 17.86
CA SER A 27 22.74 11.18 17.25
C SER A 27 23.87 11.62 18.19
N SER A 28 23.55 12.46 19.18
CA SER A 28 24.51 12.93 20.18
C SER A 28 24.84 11.91 21.29
N SER A 29 24.07 10.82 21.42
CA SER A 29 24.31 9.76 22.41
C SER A 29 24.75 8.48 21.73
N GLN A 30 25.94 8.01 22.12
CA GLN A 30 26.48 6.73 21.63
C GLN A 30 25.58 5.55 22.04
N GLU A 31 24.96 5.61 23.23
CA GLU A 31 24.05 4.59 23.74
C GLU A 31 22.75 4.54 22.93
N ALA A 32 22.15 5.69 22.63
CA ALA A 32 20.95 5.77 21.79
C ALA A 32 21.22 5.23 20.39
N MET A 33 22.35 5.63 19.80
CA MET A 33 22.80 5.16 18.50
C MET A 33 23.12 3.66 18.47
N SER A 34 23.76 3.14 19.51
CA SER A 34 24.01 1.71 19.67
C SER A 34 22.70 0.93 19.79
N PHE A 35 21.74 1.42 20.57
CA PHE A 35 20.43 0.81 20.70
C PHE A 35 19.68 0.77 19.36
N LEU A 36 19.61 1.87 18.62
CA LEU A 36 18.96 1.93 17.31
C LEU A 36 19.60 0.96 16.30
N ASN A 37 20.93 0.82 16.32
CA ASN A 37 21.61 -0.18 15.50
C ASN A 37 21.25 -1.63 15.90
N GLN A 38 21.12 -1.89 17.20
CA GLN A 38 20.71 -3.20 17.73
C GLN A 38 19.26 -3.53 17.40
N VAL A 39 18.37 -2.54 17.23
CA VAL A 39 16.96 -2.78 16.84
C VAL A 39 16.88 -3.59 15.55
N PHE A 40 17.67 -3.24 14.52
CA PHE A 40 17.69 -4.00 13.25
C PHE A 40 18.16 -5.44 13.45
N ILE A 41 19.25 -5.65 14.20
CA ILE A 41 19.78 -6.99 14.48
C ILE A 41 18.74 -7.83 15.23
N LYS A 42 18.05 -7.23 16.21
CA LYS A 42 17.00 -7.91 16.96
C LYS A 42 15.76 -8.17 16.13
N LEU A 43 15.39 -7.29 15.19
CA LEU A 43 14.30 -7.56 14.26
C LEU A 43 14.58 -8.82 13.43
N ASP A 44 15.77 -8.94 12.84
CA ASP A 44 16.16 -10.14 12.08
C ASP A 44 16.05 -11.41 12.95
N THR A 45 16.67 -11.39 14.14
CA THR A 45 16.62 -12.54 15.07
C THR A 45 15.19 -12.90 15.49
N MET A 46 14.34 -11.91 15.76
CA MET A 46 12.97 -12.17 16.20
C MET A 46 12.10 -12.69 15.06
N LEU A 47 12.31 -12.24 13.83
CA LEU A 47 11.62 -12.75 12.65
C LEU A 47 12.01 -14.20 12.33
N GLU A 48 13.29 -14.56 12.47
CA GLU A 48 13.75 -15.95 12.40
C GLU A 48 13.14 -16.80 13.53
N CYS A 49 13.15 -16.28 14.76
CA CYS A 49 12.54 -16.95 15.91
C CYS A 49 11.05 -17.21 15.69
N ARG A 50 10.31 -16.27 15.08
CA ARG A 50 8.90 -16.43 14.75
C ARG A 50 8.63 -17.70 13.94
N GLN A 51 9.47 -18.02 12.97
CA GLN A 51 9.31 -19.20 12.10
C GLN A 51 9.37 -20.52 12.89
N SER A 52 10.15 -20.57 13.98
CA SER A 52 10.26 -21.76 14.83
C SER A 52 9.19 -21.86 15.92
N LEU A 53 8.31 -20.86 16.05
CA LEU A 53 7.27 -20.79 17.09
C LEU A 53 5.88 -21.23 16.61
N TRP A 54 5.74 -21.73 15.38
CA TRP A 54 4.48 -22.26 14.88
C TRP A 54 3.96 -23.40 15.79
N GLY A 55 2.68 -23.31 16.17
CA GLY A 55 2.05 -24.21 17.13
C GLY A 55 2.10 -23.76 18.61
N ASN A 56 2.93 -22.78 18.98
CA ASN A 56 2.92 -22.16 20.31
C ASN A 56 2.32 -20.75 20.27
N HIS A 57 0.99 -20.67 20.19
CA HIS A 57 0.27 -19.40 20.03
C HIS A 57 0.65 -18.33 21.07
N LYS A 58 0.84 -18.72 22.33
CA LYS A 58 1.20 -17.79 23.41
C LYS A 58 2.60 -17.20 23.24
N MET A 59 3.57 -17.99 22.78
CA MET A 59 4.92 -17.50 22.53
C MET A 59 5.00 -16.70 21.23
N LEU A 60 4.28 -17.15 20.20
CA LEU A 60 4.16 -16.45 18.93
C LEU A 60 3.59 -15.03 19.12
N ASP A 61 2.49 -14.88 19.86
CA ASP A 61 1.90 -13.57 20.18
C ASP A 61 2.90 -12.63 20.89
N LYS A 62 3.70 -13.17 21.83
CA LYS A 62 4.72 -12.38 22.51
C LYS A 62 5.87 -11.99 21.58
N CYS A 63 6.30 -12.89 20.71
CA CYS A 63 7.31 -12.63 19.68
C CYS A 63 6.85 -11.50 18.74
N GLU A 64 5.62 -11.60 18.22
CA GLU A 64 5.02 -10.58 17.34
C GLU A 64 4.86 -9.24 18.06
N LYS A 65 4.48 -9.23 19.35
CA LYS A 65 4.46 -8.01 20.16
C LYS A 65 5.83 -7.35 20.28
N MET A 66 6.91 -8.13 20.42
CA MET A 66 8.28 -7.60 20.44
C MET A 66 8.65 -7.01 19.07
N ILE A 67 8.41 -7.74 17.99
CA ILE A 67 8.64 -7.25 16.61
C ILE A 67 7.89 -5.94 16.37
N ASN A 68 6.62 -5.88 16.76
CA ASN A 68 5.80 -4.69 16.61
C ASN A 68 6.34 -3.48 17.39
N ILE A 69 6.89 -3.67 18.59
CA ILE A 69 7.53 -2.57 19.35
C ILE A 69 8.83 -2.14 18.66
N LEU A 70 9.65 -3.08 18.21
CA LEU A 70 10.91 -2.80 17.50
C LEU A 70 10.67 -2.02 16.21
N THR A 71 9.69 -2.41 15.39
CA THR A 71 9.33 -1.64 14.19
C THR A 71 8.77 -0.26 14.53
N LYS A 72 8.03 -0.14 15.65
CA LYS A 72 7.51 1.16 16.12
C LYS A 72 8.63 2.08 16.63
N ILE A 73 9.72 1.55 17.17
CA ILE A 73 10.90 2.37 17.50
C ILE A 73 11.44 3.05 16.24
N LEU A 74 11.54 2.32 15.12
CA LEU A 74 12.01 2.87 13.85
C LEU A 74 11.05 3.94 13.31
N LEU A 75 9.74 3.67 13.33
CA LEU A 75 8.71 4.63 12.91
C LEU A 75 8.77 5.92 13.72
N ASP A 76 8.77 5.81 15.06
CA ASP A 76 8.80 6.98 15.93
C ASP A 76 10.11 7.77 15.77
N CYS A 77 11.24 7.08 15.58
CA CYS A 77 12.53 7.72 15.37
C CYS A 77 12.55 8.50 14.04
N LEU A 78 11.98 7.95 12.97
CA LEU A 78 11.85 8.66 11.70
C LEU A 78 10.92 9.87 11.82
N GLU A 79 9.80 9.72 12.51
CA GLU A 79 8.80 10.79 12.68
C GLU A 79 9.35 11.96 13.51
N HIS A 80 10.01 11.68 14.63
CA HIS A 80 10.44 12.71 15.58
C HIS A 80 11.88 13.19 15.35
N HIS A 81 12.73 12.33 14.76
CA HIS A 81 14.15 12.60 14.55
C HIS A 81 14.59 12.27 13.11
N PRO A 82 13.95 12.85 12.07
CA PRO A 82 14.23 12.49 10.68
C PRO A 82 15.69 12.74 10.29
N ILE A 83 16.33 13.77 10.82
CA ILE A 83 17.75 14.05 10.57
C ILE A 83 18.64 12.92 11.10
N CYS A 84 18.41 12.48 12.35
CA CYS A 84 19.09 11.33 12.94
C CYS A 84 18.81 10.05 12.15
N PHE A 85 17.57 9.86 11.70
CA PHE A 85 17.16 8.64 11.00
C PHE A 85 17.78 8.50 9.60
N MET A 86 18.30 9.58 9.01
CA MET A 86 18.93 9.57 7.68
C MET A 86 19.95 8.43 7.51
N GLN A 87 20.81 8.21 8.51
CA GLN A 87 21.86 7.18 8.48
C GLN A 87 21.31 5.74 8.47
N PHE A 88 20.03 5.55 8.80
CA PHE A 88 19.36 4.26 8.82
C PHE A 88 18.47 4.02 7.60
N ILE A 89 18.29 5.01 6.71
CA ILE A 89 17.40 4.90 5.54
C ILE A 89 17.71 3.66 4.72
N GLN A 90 18.98 3.50 4.30
CA GLN A 90 19.38 2.37 3.46
C GLN A 90 19.06 1.03 4.13
N ARG A 91 19.47 0.88 5.40
CA ARG A 91 19.24 -0.35 6.17
C ARG A 91 17.75 -0.65 6.38
N ALA A 92 16.94 0.38 6.61
CA ALA A 92 15.50 0.25 6.74
C ALA A 92 14.86 -0.21 5.43
N LEU A 93 15.23 0.38 4.30
CA LEU A 93 14.70 0.01 2.99
C LEU A 93 15.10 -1.41 2.59
N GLU A 94 16.37 -1.79 2.78
CA GLU A 94 16.86 -3.16 2.55
C GLU A 94 16.10 -4.18 3.41
N PHE A 95 15.87 -3.87 4.69
CA PHE A 95 15.08 -4.70 5.59
C PHE A 95 13.64 -4.87 5.11
N ILE A 96 12.97 -3.77 4.73
CA ILE A 96 11.58 -3.82 4.26
C ILE A 96 11.45 -4.65 2.99
N VAL A 97 12.34 -4.44 2.01
CA VAL A 97 12.38 -5.21 0.75
C VAL A 97 12.61 -6.69 1.01
N ARG A 98 13.60 -7.03 1.86
CA ARG A 98 13.90 -8.43 2.20
C ARG A 98 12.68 -9.19 2.74
N TYR A 99 11.90 -8.58 3.63
CA TYR A 99 10.83 -9.28 4.34
C TYR A 99 9.44 -9.14 3.73
N ASN A 100 9.17 -8.10 2.92
CA ASN A 100 7.83 -7.89 2.34
C ASN A 100 7.80 -8.06 0.81
N PHE A 101 8.97 -8.10 0.16
CA PHE A 101 9.06 -8.19 -1.30
C PHE A 101 9.88 -9.40 -1.77
N SER A 102 10.10 -10.40 -0.88
CA SER A 102 10.71 -11.69 -1.22
C SER A 102 9.66 -12.77 -1.51
N GLN A 103 10.10 -13.95 -1.96
CA GLN A 103 9.22 -15.07 -2.30
C GLN A 103 8.31 -15.54 -1.15
N ALA A 104 8.69 -15.27 0.11
CA ALA A 104 7.90 -15.63 1.28
C ALA A 104 6.60 -14.79 1.42
N GLY A 105 6.50 -13.64 0.75
CA GLY A 105 5.30 -12.79 0.74
C GLY A 105 4.99 -12.13 2.10
N LEU A 106 3.70 -11.85 2.33
CA LEU A 106 3.17 -11.24 3.55
C LEU A 106 3.42 -12.13 4.78
N LEU A 107 4.20 -11.64 5.75
CA LEU A 107 4.47 -12.40 6.99
C LEU A 107 3.29 -12.41 7.96
N TYR A 108 2.81 -11.21 8.30
CA TYR A 108 1.57 -10.94 9.04
C TYR A 108 1.26 -9.45 8.93
N GLU A 109 -0.03 -9.10 8.94
CA GLU A 109 -0.52 -7.76 8.63
C GLU A 109 0.17 -6.64 9.41
N ARG A 110 0.20 -6.74 10.75
CA ARG A 110 0.69 -5.62 11.59
C ARG A 110 2.17 -5.30 11.34
N PHE A 111 2.99 -6.28 10.99
CA PHE A 111 4.39 -6.05 10.62
C PHE A 111 4.48 -5.33 9.29
N THR A 112 3.79 -5.84 8.27
CA THR A 112 3.79 -5.27 6.93
C THR A 112 3.27 -3.85 6.93
N VAL A 113 2.19 -3.56 7.66
CA VAL A 113 1.67 -2.20 7.85
C VAL A 113 2.73 -1.27 8.45
N ASN A 114 3.47 -1.71 9.47
CA ASN A 114 4.54 -0.87 10.04
C ASN A 114 5.70 -0.66 9.03
N CYS A 115 6.09 -1.71 8.29
CA CYS A 115 7.15 -1.63 7.27
C CYS A 115 6.76 -0.71 6.11
N PHE A 116 5.55 -0.82 5.59
CA PHE A 116 5.06 0.02 4.50
C PHE A 116 4.91 1.47 4.93
N ASN A 117 4.45 1.72 6.17
CA ASN A 117 4.46 3.07 6.73
C ASN A 117 5.89 3.62 6.91
N LEU A 118 6.86 2.79 7.29
CA LEU A 118 8.25 3.21 7.40
C LEU A 118 8.82 3.60 6.04
N MET A 119 8.62 2.77 5.01
CA MET A 119 9.01 3.07 3.62
C MET A 119 8.32 4.34 3.10
N LYS A 120 7.01 4.47 3.32
CA LYS A 120 6.22 5.64 2.93
C LYS A 120 6.78 6.91 3.59
N ASN A 121 7.02 6.87 4.89
CA ASN A 121 7.51 8.02 5.64
C ASN A 121 8.92 8.42 5.17
N ILE A 122 9.77 7.46 4.77
CA ILE A 122 11.06 7.75 4.13
C ILE A 122 10.85 8.44 2.78
N LEU A 123 9.96 7.93 1.94
CA LEU A 123 9.68 8.50 0.61
C LEU A 123 9.18 9.94 0.72
N MET A 124 8.25 10.18 1.63
CA MET A 124 7.49 11.43 1.75
C MET A 124 8.06 12.42 2.77
N CYS A 125 9.20 12.13 3.40
CA CYS A 125 9.79 13.03 4.40
C CYS A 125 10.30 14.32 3.75
N ASP A 126 9.78 15.47 4.20
CA ASP A 126 10.22 16.78 3.73
C ASP A 126 11.69 17.09 4.05
N SER A 127 12.23 16.48 5.12
CA SER A 127 13.65 16.59 5.46
C SER A 127 14.57 15.80 4.53
N TYR A 128 14.02 15.00 3.60
CA TYR A 128 14.77 14.21 2.61
C TYR A 128 14.53 14.69 1.17
N ARG A 129 13.83 15.82 1.00
CA ARG A 129 13.58 16.44 -0.30
C ARG A 129 14.45 17.69 -0.44
N PRO A 130 15.39 17.72 -1.41
CA PRO A 130 16.17 18.91 -1.68
C PRO A 130 15.28 19.98 -2.31
N ASN A 131 15.42 21.22 -1.87
CA ASN A 131 14.78 22.35 -2.52
C ASN A 131 15.53 22.69 -3.82
N LYS A 132 14.83 23.32 -4.77
CA LYS A 132 15.45 23.85 -6.01
C LYS A 132 16.59 24.85 -5.77
N HIS A 133 16.67 25.42 -4.56
CA HIS A 133 17.68 26.39 -4.14
C HIS A 133 18.69 25.84 -3.14
N ASP A 134 18.64 24.54 -2.81
CA ASP A 134 19.62 23.95 -1.91
C ASP A 134 20.97 23.85 -2.66
N THR A 135 21.84 24.82 -2.41
CA THR A 135 23.18 24.93 -3.03
C THR A 135 24.27 24.25 -2.23
N GLU A 136 23.96 23.76 -1.02
CA GLU A 136 24.90 23.03 -0.16
C GLU A 136 24.95 21.54 -0.56
N PRO A 137 26.04 21.09 -1.21
CA PRO A 137 26.14 19.74 -1.74
C PRO A 137 26.12 18.64 -0.66
N ASP A 138 26.47 18.98 0.58
CA ASP A 138 26.60 18.03 1.70
C ASP A 138 25.48 18.12 2.74
N SER A 139 24.39 18.83 2.45
CA SER A 139 23.26 18.91 3.39
C SER A 139 22.63 17.53 3.65
N VAL A 140 22.04 17.35 4.84
CA VAL A 140 21.29 16.14 5.23
C VAL A 140 20.22 15.78 4.19
N LYS A 141 19.57 16.80 3.61
CA LYS A 141 18.57 16.63 2.54
C LYS A 141 19.17 15.98 1.30
N MET A 142 20.31 16.48 0.84
CA MET A 142 21.00 15.95 -0.35
C MET A 142 21.52 14.53 -0.11
N GLN A 143 22.07 14.25 1.07
CA GLN A 143 22.53 12.91 1.43
C GLN A 143 21.37 11.90 1.47
N ALA A 144 20.26 12.25 2.14
CA ALA A 144 19.07 11.41 2.19
C ALA A 144 18.47 11.16 0.78
N HIS A 145 18.40 12.20 -0.04
CA HIS A 145 17.94 12.10 -1.42
C HIS A 145 18.82 11.17 -2.26
N LYS A 146 20.14 11.28 -2.12
CA LYS A 146 21.10 10.39 -2.79
C LYS A 146 20.91 8.93 -2.38
N ILE A 147 20.70 8.66 -1.08
CA ILE A 147 20.40 7.30 -0.60
C ILE A 147 19.11 6.78 -1.26
N LYS A 148 18.05 7.58 -1.29
CA LYS A 148 16.78 7.21 -1.94
C LYS A 148 16.99 6.86 -3.42
N LEU A 149 17.63 7.74 -4.19
CA LEU A 149 17.83 7.50 -5.64
C LEU A 149 18.73 6.31 -5.92
N ASN A 150 19.77 6.08 -5.10
CA ASN A 150 20.63 4.92 -5.24
C ASN A 150 19.91 3.61 -4.92
N PHE A 151 18.97 3.62 -3.97
CA PHE A 151 18.21 2.44 -3.57
C PHE A 151 17.07 2.12 -4.56
N PHE A 152 16.27 3.14 -4.91
CA PHE A 152 15.11 3.02 -5.79
C PHE A 152 15.53 3.08 -7.26
N THR A 153 16.34 2.10 -7.67
CA THR A 153 16.65 1.85 -9.07
C THR A 153 15.41 1.37 -9.83
N TYR A 154 15.50 1.34 -11.16
CA TYR A 154 14.44 0.78 -12.00
C TYR A 154 14.00 -0.62 -11.55
N ASP A 155 14.95 -1.53 -11.31
CA ASP A 155 14.66 -2.91 -10.93
C ASP A 155 13.98 -3.01 -9.57
N THR A 156 14.45 -2.23 -8.59
CA THR A 156 13.84 -2.17 -7.25
C THR A 156 12.40 -1.66 -7.33
N LEU A 157 12.19 -0.56 -8.08
CA LEU A 157 10.86 0.04 -8.28
C LEU A 157 9.91 -0.91 -9.02
N HIS A 158 10.41 -1.58 -10.06
CA HIS A 158 9.66 -2.55 -10.84
C HIS A 158 9.19 -3.72 -9.97
N GLU A 159 10.09 -4.36 -9.22
CA GLU A 159 9.75 -5.49 -8.36
C GLU A 159 8.77 -5.08 -7.25
N ILE A 160 8.99 -3.94 -6.60
CA ILE A 160 8.07 -3.41 -5.58
C ILE A 160 6.68 -3.21 -6.19
N CYS A 161 6.58 -2.50 -7.31
CA CYS A 161 5.31 -2.22 -7.98
C CYS A 161 4.59 -3.52 -8.37
N GLN A 162 5.30 -4.45 -9.00
CA GLN A 162 4.75 -5.73 -9.43
C GLN A 162 4.22 -6.54 -8.24
N ARG A 163 4.93 -6.57 -7.11
CA ARG A 163 4.50 -7.30 -5.90
C ARG A 163 3.33 -6.62 -5.19
N LEU A 164 3.32 -5.29 -5.07
CA LEU A 164 2.17 -4.55 -4.52
C LEU A 164 0.89 -4.95 -5.25
N ILE A 165 0.92 -4.97 -6.59
CA ILE A 165 -0.24 -5.32 -7.40
C ILE A 165 -0.55 -6.82 -7.32
N SER A 166 0.44 -7.68 -7.53
CA SER A 166 0.22 -9.13 -7.67
C SER A 166 0.02 -9.90 -6.36
N GLN A 167 0.28 -9.28 -5.21
CA GLN A 167 0.17 -9.93 -3.90
C GLN A 167 -0.69 -9.15 -2.92
N TYR A 168 -0.56 -7.83 -2.85
CA TYR A 168 -1.18 -7.02 -1.80
C TYR A 168 -2.51 -6.36 -2.23
N PHE A 169 -2.72 -6.15 -3.53
CA PHE A 169 -3.98 -5.62 -4.06
C PHE A 169 -5.02 -6.69 -4.38
N LEU A 170 -4.65 -7.97 -4.34
CA LEU A 170 -5.62 -9.06 -4.52
C LEU A 170 -6.63 -9.05 -3.38
N LEU A 171 -7.92 -9.21 -3.69
CA LEU A 171 -8.91 -9.53 -2.66
C LEU A 171 -8.55 -10.89 -2.05
N SER A 172 -8.43 -10.91 -0.73
CA SER A 172 -8.16 -12.11 0.05
C SER A 172 -9.42 -12.97 0.20
N HIS A 173 -9.25 -14.16 0.74
CA HIS A 173 -10.39 -15.00 1.12
C HIS A 173 -11.28 -14.31 2.14
N ASP A 174 -10.70 -13.63 3.13
CA ASP A 174 -11.45 -12.94 4.18
C ASP A 174 -12.22 -11.74 3.60
N ASP A 175 -11.65 -11.04 2.62
CA ASP A 175 -12.34 -9.98 1.90
C ASP A 175 -13.59 -10.47 1.18
N LEU A 176 -13.48 -11.59 0.46
CA LEU A 176 -14.60 -12.20 -0.26
C LEU A 176 -15.63 -12.80 0.72
N PHE A 177 -15.16 -13.32 1.85
CA PHE A 177 -16.04 -13.79 2.92
C PHE A 177 -16.86 -12.63 3.50
N THR A 178 -16.24 -11.51 3.85
CA THR A 178 -16.94 -10.31 4.32
C THR A 178 -17.87 -9.77 3.25
N TRP A 179 -17.46 -9.71 1.97
CA TRP A 179 -18.35 -9.33 0.87
C TRP A 179 -19.65 -10.15 0.88
N ASP A 180 -19.55 -11.48 1.01
CA ASP A 180 -20.71 -12.37 0.93
C ASP A 180 -21.61 -12.35 2.17
N HIS A 181 -21.05 -12.10 3.36
CA HIS A 181 -21.78 -12.21 4.64
C HIS A 181 -22.17 -10.85 5.24
N ASP A 182 -21.36 -9.82 5.03
CA ASP A 182 -21.58 -8.44 5.47
C ASP A 182 -21.10 -7.46 4.38
N PRO A 183 -21.85 -7.34 3.27
CA PRO A 183 -21.47 -6.46 2.14
C PRO A 183 -21.39 -4.98 2.51
N GLU A 184 -22.12 -4.54 3.55
CA GLU A 184 -22.05 -3.15 4.04
C GLU A 184 -20.72 -2.90 4.76
N GLU A 185 -20.27 -3.83 5.59
CA GLU A 185 -18.92 -3.79 6.20
C GLU A 185 -17.84 -3.80 5.13
N PHE A 186 -17.96 -4.63 4.09
CA PHE A 186 -16.99 -4.66 2.99
C PHE A 186 -16.89 -3.31 2.25
N CYS A 187 -18.02 -2.63 2.06
CA CYS A 187 -18.10 -1.34 1.38
C CYS A 187 -17.69 -0.15 2.27
N GLN A 188 -17.46 -0.36 3.57
CA GLN A 188 -17.15 0.73 4.48
C GLN A 188 -15.84 1.41 4.10
N GLU A 189 -15.91 2.70 3.72
CA GLU A 189 -14.72 3.46 3.41
C GLU A 189 -13.88 3.69 4.67
N GLU A 190 -12.62 3.26 4.61
CA GLU A 190 -11.63 3.49 5.65
C GLU A 190 -11.10 4.95 5.57
N VAL A 191 -11.77 5.87 6.27
CA VAL A 191 -11.43 7.31 6.25
C VAL A 191 -10.30 7.64 7.25
N GLY A 192 -9.46 8.60 6.89
CA GLY A 192 -8.49 9.22 7.80
C GLY A 192 -7.19 8.44 7.92
N ASP A 193 -6.76 8.17 9.15
CA ASP A 193 -5.43 7.60 9.46
C ASP A 193 -5.41 6.05 9.42
N ASN A 194 -6.40 5.43 8.80
CA ASN A 194 -6.56 3.97 8.77
C ASN A 194 -5.39 3.23 8.11
N TYR A 195 -4.66 3.88 7.20
CA TYR A 195 -3.42 3.35 6.62
C TYR A 195 -2.33 3.02 7.66
N LYS A 196 -2.44 3.52 8.90
CA LYS A 196 -1.55 3.18 10.03
C LYS A 196 -1.90 1.84 10.71
N TYR A 197 -3.05 1.27 10.37
CA TYR A 197 -3.64 0.14 11.08
C TYR A 197 -4.01 -1.03 10.17
N SER A 198 -4.57 -0.75 9.00
CA SER A 198 -5.13 -1.75 8.08
C SER A 198 -4.24 -1.94 6.84
N LEU A 199 -4.07 -3.18 6.39
CA LEU A 199 -3.18 -3.53 5.28
C LEU A 199 -3.58 -2.88 3.95
N ARG A 200 -4.87 -2.90 3.59
CA ARG A 200 -5.35 -2.39 2.29
C ARG A 200 -5.08 -0.89 2.13
N PRO A 201 -5.58 0.01 3.01
CA PRO A 201 -5.27 1.43 2.89
C PRO A 201 -3.76 1.72 3.01
N CYS A 202 -3.02 0.94 3.81
CA CYS A 202 -1.57 1.08 3.93
C CYS A 202 -0.86 0.84 2.59
N THR A 203 -1.21 -0.25 1.92
CA THR A 203 -0.64 -0.65 0.63
C THR A 203 -1.00 0.35 -0.47
N GLU A 204 -2.26 0.78 -0.53
CA GLU A 204 -2.72 1.78 -1.49
C GLU A 204 -2.02 3.13 -1.30
N THR A 205 -1.88 3.58 -0.05
CA THR A 205 -1.17 4.84 0.25
C THR A 205 0.32 4.75 -0.10
N LEU A 206 0.97 3.61 0.15
CA LEU A 206 2.36 3.39 -0.26
C LEU A 206 2.50 3.42 -1.78
N PHE A 207 1.61 2.72 -2.50
CA PHE A 207 1.59 2.68 -3.95
C PHE A 207 1.45 4.08 -4.57
N ILE A 208 0.50 4.89 -4.09
CA ILE A 208 0.33 6.28 -4.53
C ILE A 208 1.60 7.11 -4.23
N SER A 209 2.22 6.90 -3.07
CA SER A 209 3.46 7.62 -2.70
C SER A 209 4.61 7.31 -3.66
N PHE A 210 4.71 6.07 -4.14
CA PHE A 210 5.65 5.70 -5.20
C PHE A 210 5.34 6.36 -6.54
N PHE A 211 4.08 6.40 -6.96
CA PHE A 211 3.69 7.05 -8.20
C PHE A 211 3.94 8.56 -8.17
N ARG A 212 3.71 9.22 -7.03
CA ARG A 212 4.04 10.65 -6.87
C ARG A 212 5.52 10.96 -7.02
N GLU A 213 6.40 10.08 -6.53
CA GLU A 213 7.85 10.30 -6.56
C GLU A 213 8.50 9.79 -7.85
N PHE A 214 8.00 8.68 -8.43
CA PHE A 214 8.65 7.94 -9.52
C PHE A 214 7.72 7.67 -10.72
N ARG A 215 6.71 8.53 -10.97
CA ARG A 215 5.74 8.42 -12.09
C ARG A 215 6.40 7.99 -13.39
N LEU A 216 7.42 8.71 -13.84
CA LEU A 216 8.06 8.49 -15.14
C LEU A 216 8.59 7.06 -15.31
N THR A 217 9.05 6.45 -14.21
CA THR A 217 9.53 5.07 -14.21
C THR A 217 8.38 4.07 -14.15
N LEU A 218 7.41 4.32 -13.26
CA LEU A 218 6.36 3.36 -12.91
C LEU A 218 5.18 3.31 -13.89
N SER A 219 4.88 4.40 -14.60
CA SER A 219 3.79 4.45 -15.59
C SER A 219 3.94 3.33 -16.63
N SER A 220 5.16 3.14 -17.15
CA SER A 220 5.45 2.10 -18.15
C SER A 220 5.18 0.67 -17.66
N VAL A 221 5.40 0.42 -16.36
CA VAL A 221 5.17 -0.90 -15.74
C VAL A 221 3.67 -1.17 -15.69
N LEU A 222 2.89 -0.18 -15.25
CA LEU A 222 1.46 -0.34 -15.10
C LEU A 222 0.73 -0.40 -16.44
N ILE A 223 1.15 0.37 -17.44
CA ILE A 223 0.59 0.29 -18.81
C ILE A 223 0.75 -1.12 -19.37
N LYS A 224 1.93 -1.74 -19.23
CA LYS A 224 2.15 -3.13 -19.66
C LYS A 224 1.21 -4.12 -18.95
N LEU A 225 0.93 -3.92 -17.66
CA LEU A 225 -0.01 -4.75 -16.92
C LEU A 225 -1.46 -4.56 -17.43
N VAL A 226 -1.85 -3.33 -17.77
CA VAL A 226 -3.16 -3.02 -18.37
C VAL A 226 -3.29 -3.66 -19.74
N GLU A 227 -2.27 -3.57 -20.60
CA GLU A 227 -2.22 -4.20 -21.91
C GLU A 227 -2.34 -5.74 -21.81
N ALA A 228 -1.62 -6.35 -20.86
CA ALA A 228 -1.71 -7.78 -20.59
C ALA A 228 -3.05 -8.23 -19.99
N SER A 229 -3.84 -7.29 -19.46
CA SER A 229 -5.15 -7.54 -18.83
C SER A 229 -6.33 -7.16 -19.73
N GLN A 230 -6.09 -6.91 -21.03
CA GLN A 230 -7.15 -6.60 -21.99
C GLN A 230 -8.00 -7.85 -22.33
N GLY A 231 -9.27 -7.61 -22.67
CA GLY A 231 -10.24 -8.65 -23.02
C GLY A 231 -10.84 -9.35 -21.80
N MET A 232 -11.90 -10.15 -21.98
CA MET A 232 -12.63 -10.77 -20.86
C MET A 232 -11.82 -11.88 -20.19
N CYS A 233 -11.93 -11.99 -18.86
CA CYS A 233 -11.38 -13.15 -18.15
C CYS A 233 -12.30 -14.36 -18.28
N ASP A 234 -11.71 -15.55 -18.25
CA ASP A 234 -12.43 -16.80 -18.01
C ASP A 234 -13.14 -16.73 -16.65
N VAL A 235 -14.46 -16.95 -16.65
CA VAL A 235 -15.33 -16.84 -15.48
C VAL A 235 -15.07 -17.92 -14.42
N ASP A 236 -14.44 -19.03 -14.83
CA ASP A 236 -14.07 -20.13 -13.94
C ASP A 236 -12.67 -19.94 -13.35
N ASN A 237 -11.87 -19.03 -13.90
CA ASN A 237 -10.54 -18.71 -13.41
C ASN A 237 -10.56 -17.56 -12.39
N SER A 238 -10.86 -17.90 -11.14
CA SER A 238 -10.92 -16.94 -10.02
C SER A 238 -9.62 -16.13 -9.86
N MET A 239 -8.45 -16.74 -10.07
CA MET A 239 -7.18 -16.02 -9.95
C MET A 239 -6.94 -15.02 -11.08
N ALA A 240 -7.42 -15.29 -12.29
CA ALA A 240 -7.36 -14.33 -13.39
C ALA A 240 -8.24 -13.10 -13.09
N ILE A 241 -9.44 -13.33 -12.54
CA ILE A 241 -10.35 -12.26 -12.09
C ILE A 241 -9.69 -11.40 -11.02
N LEU A 242 -9.12 -12.01 -9.96
CA LEU A 242 -8.48 -11.27 -8.88
C LEU A 242 -7.26 -10.47 -9.33
N ARG A 243 -6.46 -11.01 -10.27
CA ARG A 243 -5.32 -10.29 -10.84
C ARG A 243 -5.76 -9.10 -11.67
N LYS A 244 -6.81 -9.25 -12.48
CA LYS A 244 -7.38 -8.12 -13.23
C LYS A 244 -7.95 -7.06 -12.29
N ASP A 245 -8.70 -7.47 -11.25
CA ASP A 245 -9.18 -6.56 -10.21
C ASP A 245 -8.03 -5.72 -9.62
N ALA A 246 -6.93 -6.37 -9.24
CA ALA A 246 -5.77 -5.70 -8.68
C ALA A 246 -5.09 -4.73 -9.67
N VAL A 247 -4.97 -5.09 -10.95
CA VAL A 247 -4.44 -4.19 -11.99
C VAL A 247 -5.34 -2.96 -12.14
N TYR A 248 -6.66 -3.15 -12.15
CA TYR A 248 -7.60 -2.03 -12.29
C TYR A 248 -7.64 -1.19 -11.01
N ASN A 249 -7.47 -1.79 -9.83
CA ASN A 249 -7.26 -1.08 -8.57
C ASN A 249 -6.07 -0.14 -8.71
N ALA A 250 -4.91 -0.67 -9.14
CA ALA A 250 -3.69 0.11 -9.31
C ALA A 250 -3.87 1.32 -10.23
N VAL A 251 -4.55 1.14 -11.37
CA VAL A 251 -4.84 2.25 -12.31
C VAL A 251 -5.77 3.30 -11.69
N GLY A 252 -6.81 2.88 -10.96
CA GLY A 252 -7.72 3.82 -10.29
C GLY A 252 -7.09 4.56 -9.11
N GLN A 253 -6.14 3.94 -8.41
CA GLN A 253 -5.38 4.59 -7.34
C GLN A 253 -4.45 5.68 -7.90
N ALA A 254 -3.82 5.43 -9.05
CA ALA A 254 -2.89 6.34 -9.72
C ALA A 254 -3.52 7.15 -10.87
N ALA A 255 -4.84 7.33 -10.90
CA ALA A 255 -5.53 8.02 -11.99
C ALA A 255 -4.99 9.43 -12.25
N PHE A 256 -4.71 10.19 -11.19
CA PHE A 256 -4.13 11.55 -11.28
C PHE A 256 -2.69 11.55 -11.81
N GLU A 257 -1.93 10.49 -11.58
CA GLU A 257 -0.57 10.36 -12.09
C GLU A 257 -0.54 9.78 -13.53
N LEU A 258 -1.62 9.16 -14.01
CA LEU A 258 -1.66 8.44 -15.29
C LEU A 258 -2.51 9.10 -16.38
N PHE A 259 -3.20 10.20 -16.10
CA PHE A 259 -4.19 10.75 -17.04
C PHE A 259 -3.62 11.15 -18.40
N ASP A 260 -2.33 11.48 -18.50
CA ASP A 260 -1.67 11.77 -19.78
C ASP A 260 -1.20 10.51 -20.51
N GLU A 261 -1.04 9.39 -19.79
CA GLU A 261 -0.44 8.15 -20.30
C GLU A 261 -1.50 7.14 -20.77
N ILE A 262 -2.73 7.24 -20.26
CA ILE A 262 -3.84 6.33 -20.57
C ILE A 262 -4.96 7.12 -21.25
N ASP A 263 -5.34 6.71 -22.46
CA ASP A 263 -6.56 7.16 -23.11
C ASP A 263 -7.77 6.45 -22.48
N PHE A 264 -8.28 7.04 -21.40
CA PHE A 264 -9.39 6.47 -20.65
C PHE A 264 -10.70 6.48 -21.43
N ASP A 265 -10.93 7.48 -22.30
CA ASP A 265 -12.12 7.55 -23.14
C ASP A 265 -12.19 6.36 -24.11
N GLN A 266 -11.06 6.05 -24.75
CA GLN A 266 -10.93 4.89 -25.61
C GLN A 266 -11.09 3.60 -24.82
N TRP A 267 -10.40 3.46 -23.69
CA TRP A 267 -10.45 2.23 -22.88
C TRP A 267 -11.84 1.97 -22.30
N PHE A 268 -12.53 3.03 -21.85
CA PHE A 268 -13.91 2.97 -21.40
C PHE A 268 -14.82 2.41 -22.50
N SER A 269 -14.75 3.02 -23.68
CA SER A 269 -15.63 2.71 -24.80
C SER A 269 -15.36 1.33 -25.42
N SER A 270 -14.10 0.88 -25.44
CA SER A 270 -13.68 -0.35 -26.12
C SER A 270 -13.74 -1.59 -25.23
N THR A 271 -13.32 -1.49 -23.96
CA THR A 271 -13.12 -2.64 -23.07
C THR A 271 -14.03 -2.57 -21.86
N LEU A 272 -13.99 -1.48 -21.08
CA LEU A 272 -14.64 -1.42 -19.76
C LEU A 272 -16.17 -1.58 -19.87
N LEU A 273 -16.80 -0.99 -20.88
CA LEU A 273 -18.24 -1.18 -21.14
C LEU A 273 -18.60 -2.65 -21.36
N GLN A 274 -17.76 -3.40 -22.08
CA GLN A 274 -18.01 -4.82 -22.33
C GLN A 274 -17.92 -5.65 -21.05
N GLU A 275 -16.99 -5.29 -20.17
CA GLU A 275 -16.81 -5.95 -18.89
C GLU A 275 -17.98 -5.72 -17.93
N LEU A 276 -18.52 -4.49 -17.89
CA LEU A 276 -19.72 -4.16 -17.09
C LEU A 276 -20.95 -4.96 -17.53
N CYS A 277 -21.04 -5.32 -18.81
CA CYS A 277 -22.15 -6.08 -19.36
C CYS A 277 -22.08 -7.59 -19.09
N ASN A 278 -20.98 -8.12 -18.54
CA ASN A 278 -20.90 -9.54 -18.19
C ASN A 278 -21.63 -9.83 -16.88
N LEU A 279 -22.80 -10.46 -16.99
CA LEU A 279 -23.70 -10.73 -15.86
C LEU A 279 -23.35 -12.00 -15.05
N HIS A 280 -22.27 -12.71 -15.39
CA HIS A 280 -21.88 -13.89 -14.63
C HIS A 280 -21.57 -13.53 -13.17
N ASN A 281 -21.97 -14.38 -12.22
CA ASN A 281 -21.83 -14.10 -10.79
C ASN A 281 -20.37 -13.87 -10.39
N ASN A 282 -19.44 -14.73 -10.83
CA ASN A 282 -18.01 -14.56 -10.54
C ASN A 282 -17.43 -13.26 -11.12
N TYR A 283 -18.05 -12.70 -12.16
CA TYR A 283 -17.61 -11.44 -12.78
C TYR A 283 -18.06 -10.19 -12.00
N ARG A 284 -18.86 -10.35 -10.92
CA ARG A 284 -19.28 -9.24 -10.05
C ARG A 284 -18.10 -8.46 -9.48
N ILE A 285 -16.97 -9.14 -9.23
CA ILE A 285 -15.72 -8.51 -8.77
C ILE A 285 -15.22 -7.51 -9.81
N ILE A 286 -15.15 -7.93 -11.09
CA ILE A 286 -14.75 -7.04 -12.18
C ILE A 286 -15.80 -5.95 -12.39
N ARG A 287 -17.10 -6.26 -12.38
CA ARG A 287 -18.15 -5.22 -12.51
C ARG A 287 -18.01 -4.13 -11.46
N ARG A 288 -17.87 -4.51 -10.18
CA ARG A 288 -17.60 -3.58 -9.07
C ARG A 288 -16.34 -2.77 -9.33
N ARG A 289 -15.24 -3.43 -9.70
CA ARG A 289 -13.96 -2.74 -9.91
C ARG A 289 -13.99 -1.76 -11.07
N VAL A 290 -14.64 -2.13 -12.17
CA VAL A 290 -14.75 -1.27 -13.35
C VAL A 290 -15.63 -0.06 -13.05
N ILE A 291 -16.75 -0.23 -12.35
CA ILE A 291 -17.57 0.93 -12.00
C ILE A 291 -16.90 1.83 -10.97
N TRP A 292 -16.16 1.27 -10.00
CA TRP A 292 -15.28 2.03 -9.11
C TRP A 292 -14.22 2.81 -9.90
N LEU A 293 -13.56 2.15 -10.86
CA LEU A 293 -12.53 2.75 -11.71
C LEU A 293 -13.11 3.95 -12.50
N CYS A 294 -14.31 3.81 -13.06
CA CYS A 294 -15.00 4.94 -13.70
C CYS A 294 -15.17 6.10 -12.71
N GLY A 295 -15.59 5.83 -11.47
CA GLY A 295 -15.68 6.83 -10.39
C GLY A 295 -14.36 7.53 -10.05
N ARG A 296 -13.22 6.84 -10.18
CA ARG A 296 -11.89 7.43 -10.02
C ARG A 296 -11.51 8.36 -11.16
N TRP A 297 -11.97 8.06 -12.37
CA TRP A 297 -11.58 8.78 -13.58
C TRP A 297 -12.53 9.92 -13.98
N VAL A 298 -13.81 9.90 -13.57
CA VAL A 298 -14.74 11.01 -13.83
C VAL A 298 -14.22 12.35 -13.28
N GLY A 299 -13.62 12.33 -12.09
CA GLY A 299 -13.01 13.52 -11.47
C GLY A 299 -11.63 13.90 -12.00
N VAL A 300 -11.07 13.14 -12.95
CA VAL A 300 -9.72 13.33 -13.48
C VAL A 300 -9.75 13.58 -14.98
N LYS A 301 -10.26 12.62 -15.76
CA LYS A 301 -10.29 12.65 -17.22
C LYS A 301 -11.30 11.64 -17.77
N LEU A 302 -12.55 12.08 -17.91
CA LEU A 302 -13.57 11.44 -18.74
C LEU A 302 -14.28 12.52 -19.56
N SER A 303 -14.33 12.35 -20.88
CA SER A 303 -14.99 13.35 -21.74
C SER A 303 -16.50 13.43 -21.50
N ALA A 304 -17.04 14.66 -21.53
CA ALA A 304 -18.45 14.92 -21.24
C ALA A 304 -19.42 14.19 -22.19
N ASN A 305 -18.99 13.88 -23.42
CA ASN A 305 -19.77 13.11 -24.39
C ASN A 305 -19.93 11.63 -24.02
N LEU A 306 -19.11 11.09 -23.11
CA LEU A 306 -19.19 9.71 -22.62
C LEU A 306 -20.04 9.58 -21.34
N ARG A 307 -20.38 10.69 -20.67
CA ARG A 307 -21.26 10.69 -19.49
C ARG A 307 -22.63 10.02 -19.76
N PRO A 308 -23.33 10.26 -20.89
CA PRO A 308 -24.56 9.53 -21.20
C PRO A 308 -24.37 8.01 -21.22
N SER A 309 -23.26 7.54 -21.80
CA SER A 309 -22.92 6.11 -21.82
C SER A 309 -22.63 5.57 -20.42
N LEU A 310 -21.92 6.34 -19.58
CA LEU A 310 -21.68 6.00 -18.18
C LEU A 310 -23.00 5.87 -17.40
N TYR A 311 -23.91 6.83 -17.52
CA TYR A 311 -25.22 6.75 -16.88
C TYR A 311 -26.04 5.56 -17.37
N GLN A 312 -25.97 5.25 -18.67
CA GLN A 312 -26.67 4.11 -19.24
C GLN A 312 -26.21 2.79 -18.63
N VAL A 313 -24.91 2.62 -18.34
CA VAL A 313 -24.39 1.41 -17.67
C VAL A 313 -24.58 1.42 -16.16
N ILE A 314 -24.67 2.57 -15.51
CA ILE A 314 -24.98 2.66 -14.07
C ILE A 314 -26.42 2.18 -13.77
N CYS A 315 -27.39 2.54 -14.62
CA CYS A 315 -28.80 2.18 -14.42
C CYS A 315 -29.07 0.69 -14.13
N PRO A 316 -28.56 -0.28 -14.91
CA PRO A 316 -28.72 -1.70 -14.59
C PRO A 316 -27.94 -2.12 -13.34
N LEU A 317 -26.78 -1.52 -13.06
CA LEU A 317 -25.97 -1.83 -11.88
C LEU A 317 -26.61 -1.40 -10.56
N LEU A 318 -27.59 -0.49 -10.60
CA LEU A 318 -28.35 -0.05 -9.42
C LEU A 318 -29.56 -0.95 -9.11
N GLN A 319 -29.94 -1.84 -10.03
CA GLN A 319 -31.15 -2.65 -9.89
C GLN A 319 -31.05 -3.64 -8.73
N PRO A 320 -32.15 -3.97 -8.03
CA PRO A 320 -32.14 -4.90 -6.90
C PRO A 320 -31.63 -6.31 -7.22
N SER A 321 -31.64 -6.70 -8.50
CA SER A 321 -31.13 -7.99 -8.98
C SER A 321 -29.60 -8.08 -9.04
N GLU A 322 -28.90 -6.95 -8.96
CA GLU A 322 -27.44 -6.90 -8.97
C GLU A 322 -26.88 -7.09 -7.54
N ASP A 323 -25.62 -7.53 -7.46
CA ASP A 323 -24.90 -7.69 -6.19
C ASP A 323 -24.84 -6.37 -5.40
N LEU A 324 -25.04 -6.44 -4.08
CA LEU A 324 -25.16 -5.25 -3.23
C LEU A 324 -23.89 -4.39 -3.23
N VAL A 325 -22.71 -5.01 -3.23
CA VAL A 325 -21.43 -4.29 -3.25
C VAL A 325 -21.25 -3.57 -4.59
N VAL A 326 -21.64 -4.21 -5.70
CA VAL A 326 -21.66 -3.56 -7.03
C VAL A 326 -22.62 -2.37 -7.05
N ARG A 327 -23.82 -2.53 -6.48
CA ARG A 327 -24.84 -1.47 -6.40
C ARG A 327 -24.38 -0.27 -5.58
N LEU A 328 -23.77 -0.51 -4.42
CA LEU A 328 -23.23 0.55 -3.55
C LEU A 328 -22.11 1.31 -4.26
N GLU A 329 -21.22 0.60 -4.95
CA GLU A 329 -20.15 1.21 -5.74
C GLU A 329 -20.70 2.03 -6.92
N ALA A 330 -21.69 1.51 -7.65
CA ALA A 330 -22.34 2.24 -8.74
C ALA A 330 -23.03 3.52 -8.26
N ALA A 331 -23.67 3.47 -7.08
CA ALA A 331 -24.27 4.65 -6.45
C ALA A 331 -23.20 5.68 -6.05
N ASN A 332 -22.06 5.23 -5.52
CA ASN A 332 -20.95 6.12 -5.18
C ASN A 332 -20.33 6.77 -6.43
N THR A 333 -20.09 6.00 -7.49
CA THR A 333 -19.61 6.53 -8.78
C THR A 333 -20.56 7.58 -9.35
N LEU A 334 -21.88 7.33 -9.31
CA LEU A 334 -22.88 8.30 -9.75
C LEU A 334 -22.81 9.60 -8.90
N LYS A 335 -22.70 9.46 -7.58
CA LYS A 335 -22.52 10.61 -6.68
C LYS A 335 -21.27 11.41 -7.02
N LEU A 336 -20.14 10.75 -7.31
CA LEU A 336 -18.89 11.40 -7.66
C LEU A 336 -19.00 12.17 -8.98
N ASP A 337 -19.59 11.58 -10.03
CA ASP A 337 -19.73 12.26 -11.34
C ASP A 337 -20.67 13.46 -11.28
N ILE A 338 -21.75 13.40 -10.48
CA ILE A 338 -22.67 14.54 -10.28
C ILE A 338 -21.98 15.69 -9.52
N LEU A 339 -21.02 15.38 -8.65
CA LEU A 339 -20.29 16.37 -7.85
C LEU A 339 -19.02 16.91 -8.54
N SER A 340 -18.58 16.28 -9.63
CA SER A 340 -17.41 16.67 -10.44
C SER A 340 -17.77 17.60 -11.59
#